data_AF-A0A2K4IMP0-F1
#
_entry.id   AF-A0A2K4IMP0-F1
#
_cell.length_a   1.000
_cell.length_b   1.000
_cell.length_c   1.000
_cell.angle_alpha   90.00
_cell.angle_beta   90.00
_cell.angle_gamma   90.00
#
_symmetry.space_group_name_H-M   'P 1'
#
loop_
_entity.id
_entity.type
_entity.pdbx_description
1 polymer ?
#
loop_
_entity_poly.entity_id
_entity_poly.type
_entity_poly.pdbx_seq_one_letter_code
_entity_poly.pdbx_strand_id
1 'polypeptide(L)'
;MLNRQRSLRRQCARLTVALLLSSGMAVCAVPSVQAQTQAPTPAGLMHEAQRLDKEGSLAQATEIARAAMVAGRKSGGFDFTELDAGELLVDLLYKQARYDEARSAAEEQIAYWEQQTTSNGRPVKRDARSIGMLGRAIKASIMAGEKDQVARLQEKLFAVTSPDPALWRLSALEPRLRYSLADFSMPLTVGQWNLTKFEPASKRDFNSIVVYTQALPNGPLNAEIALSYDEAQRKQGEAERQEQQEAYRQRHKPTALEAAMPDLSFDGLTSFKRADESLCKDQACMNVHWLAFRGDWRIDIDITFGLHDEALATAQMQQLFAALQWPSAPPLFRERPLEQQIRDIEIAASLPDGVNKAAVLAEQALPDAYFPDEIARMQTYIGLSQYRRGNLDAARRALDLAVPAWESALVDELLYRSALDYAADIAYRQGRNDEAVVLNRQFIEWQESDATLGWSVPKDENAFVNRRQGTHLPLRVGDYRLRLDTHGRFYYDNLQNGAQLGVTVGLPQSSDQELELTLRSFLSNTLGLQAGNIHKSGFSPRSATPGDAKPTGHKWEFDVTALPGETDATKVNPFTGIPDKIPTKMAFWIVDRKEQRSILRAPVTDSGRSRTEADQVAQALSW
;
A
#
# COMPACT_ATOMS: atom_id res chain seq x y z
N MET A 1 5.10 -25.02 -1.20
CA MET A 1 5.18 -26.35 -1.86
C MET A 1 4.26 -26.36 -3.06
N LEU A 2 4.84 -26.63 -4.25
CA LEU A 2 4.23 -27.13 -5.50
C LEU A 2 3.09 -26.31 -6.14
N ASN A 3 3.07 -25.94 -7.42
CA ASN A 3 4.06 -25.99 -8.49
C ASN A 3 3.47 -25.21 -9.70
N ARG A 4 4.32 -24.40 -10.36
CA ARG A 4 4.53 -24.28 -11.82
C ARG A 4 3.33 -24.51 -12.78
N GLN A 5 2.90 -23.50 -13.54
CA GLN A 5 3.47 -22.98 -14.81
C GLN A 5 2.62 -23.42 -16.03
N ARG A 6 2.26 -22.42 -16.86
CA ARG A 6 2.44 -22.29 -18.33
C ARG A 6 1.89 -23.46 -19.19
N SER A 7 1.28 -23.27 -20.36
CA SER A 7 1.69 -22.40 -21.47
C SER A 7 0.76 -22.58 -22.69
N LEU A 8 0.53 -21.49 -23.44
CA LEU A 8 0.48 -21.36 -24.91
C LEU A 8 -0.29 -22.41 -25.75
N ARG A 9 -1.36 -21.99 -26.45
CA ARG A 9 -1.35 -21.45 -27.84
C ARG A 9 -0.76 -22.39 -28.90
N ARG A 10 -1.57 -22.61 -29.95
CA ARG A 10 -1.31 -22.92 -31.39
C ARG A 10 -2.13 -24.15 -31.81
N GLN A 11 -2.75 -24.27 -32.98
CA GLN A 11 -2.82 -23.51 -34.23
C GLN A 11 -3.83 -24.23 -35.16
N CYS A 12 -4.16 -23.58 -36.29
CA CYS A 12 -4.65 -24.16 -37.56
C CYS A 12 -6.17 -24.29 -37.79
N ALA A 13 -6.70 -23.22 -38.41
CA ALA A 13 -7.39 -23.20 -39.71
C ALA A 13 -7.90 -24.52 -40.32
N ARG A 14 -9.18 -24.51 -40.74
CA ARG A 14 -9.73 -24.85 -42.09
C ARG A 14 -11.26 -24.71 -42.03
N LEU A 15 -11.84 -23.72 -42.73
CA LEU A 15 -12.58 -23.88 -44.01
C LEU A 15 -13.65 -24.99 -43.96
N THR A 16 -14.93 -24.66 -44.18
CA THR A 16 -15.68 -24.97 -45.42
C THR A 16 -17.08 -24.31 -45.41
N VAL A 17 -17.45 -23.82 -46.59
CA VAL A 17 -18.67 -23.16 -47.08
C VAL A 17 -19.91 -24.08 -47.06
N ALA A 18 -21.10 -23.51 -46.79
CA ALA A 18 -22.39 -23.86 -47.42
C ALA A 18 -23.47 -22.85 -46.96
N LEU A 19 -23.92 -21.90 -47.79
CA LEU A 19 -24.95 -22.01 -48.85
C LEU A 19 -26.37 -21.68 -48.35
N LEU A 20 -26.95 -20.65 -49.00
CA LEU A 20 -28.37 -20.39 -49.36
C LEU A 20 -28.79 -18.96 -48.96
N LEU A 21 -28.61 -17.97 -49.84
CA LEU A 21 -29.54 -17.54 -50.90
C LEU A 21 -30.96 -17.24 -50.38
N SER A 22 -31.28 -15.94 -50.25
CA SER A 22 -32.47 -15.37 -50.90
C SER A 22 -32.34 -13.85 -51.07
N SER A 23 -32.09 -13.49 -52.33
CA SER A 23 -32.58 -12.33 -53.06
C SER A 23 -33.38 -11.23 -52.33
N GLY A 24 -32.90 -10.00 -52.44
CA GLY A 24 -33.67 -8.78 -52.34
C GLY A 24 -32.87 -7.58 -52.85
N MET A 25 -32.96 -7.29 -54.15
CA MET A 25 -32.42 -6.05 -54.71
C MET A 25 -33.20 -4.86 -54.12
N ALA A 26 -32.50 -4.01 -53.36
CA ALA A 26 -32.93 -2.65 -53.09
C ALA A 26 -31.70 -1.74 -53.20
N VAL A 27 -31.62 -1.01 -54.32
CA VAL A 27 -30.78 0.18 -54.45
C VAL A 27 -31.35 1.21 -53.48
N CYS A 28 -30.71 1.40 -52.34
CA CYS A 28 -30.94 2.54 -51.46
C CYS A 28 -29.58 3.13 -51.07
N ALA A 29 -29.42 4.38 -51.50
CA ALA A 29 -28.46 5.40 -51.07
C ALA A 29 -27.36 4.95 -50.09
N VAL A 30 -26.11 5.14 -50.52
CA VAL A 30 -24.98 5.27 -49.59
C VAL A 30 -25.33 6.39 -48.61
N PRO A 31 -25.57 6.11 -47.32
CA PRO A 31 -25.42 7.16 -46.34
C PRO A 31 -23.91 7.36 -46.28
N SER A 32 -23.44 8.55 -46.65
CA SER A 32 -22.17 9.04 -46.17
C SER A 32 -22.28 9.08 -44.64
N VAL A 33 -22.01 7.94 -44.00
CA VAL A 33 -21.66 7.88 -42.60
C VAL A 33 -20.33 8.60 -42.56
N GLN A 34 -20.39 9.92 -42.37
CA GLN A 34 -19.33 10.60 -41.64
C GLN A 34 -19.22 9.81 -40.34
N ALA A 35 -18.30 8.85 -40.31
CA ALA A 35 -17.75 8.36 -39.08
C ALA A 35 -17.26 9.63 -38.39
N GLN A 36 -18.06 10.14 -37.45
CA GLN A 36 -17.57 11.04 -36.44
C GLN A 36 -16.41 10.26 -35.83
N THR A 37 -15.19 10.60 -36.24
CA THR A 37 -13.97 10.09 -35.65
C THR A 37 -14.02 10.55 -34.22
N GLN A 38 -14.60 9.70 -33.37
CA GLN A 38 -14.61 9.87 -31.94
C GLN A 38 -13.16 10.13 -31.56
N ALA A 39 -12.91 11.26 -30.88
CA ALA A 39 -11.57 11.60 -30.45
C ALA A 39 -10.97 10.37 -29.75
N PRO A 40 -9.76 9.92 -30.14
CA PRO A 40 -9.21 8.68 -29.65
C PRO A 40 -9.14 8.74 -28.12
N THR A 41 -9.62 7.67 -27.47
CA THR A 41 -9.57 7.53 -26.02
C THR A 41 -8.10 7.51 -25.56
N PRO A 42 -7.79 7.87 -24.30
CA PRO A 42 -6.42 7.78 -23.78
C PRO A 42 -5.79 6.41 -24.04
N ALA A 43 -6.50 5.32 -23.73
CA ALA A 43 -6.05 3.96 -24.00
C ALA A 43 -5.83 3.69 -25.50
N GLY A 44 -6.66 4.26 -26.38
CA GLY A 44 -6.48 4.17 -27.83
C GLY A 44 -5.18 4.84 -28.30
N LEU A 45 -4.86 6.02 -27.76
CA LEU A 45 -3.59 6.70 -28.02
C LEU A 45 -2.41 5.89 -27.47
N MET A 46 -2.52 5.32 -26.28
CA MET A 46 -1.46 4.50 -25.68
C MET A 46 -1.13 3.26 -26.55
N HIS A 47 -2.15 2.54 -27.00
CA HIS A 47 -1.95 1.40 -27.90
C HIS A 47 -1.30 1.80 -29.23
N GLU A 48 -1.65 2.96 -29.76
CA GLU A 48 -1.04 3.49 -30.97
C GLU A 48 0.43 3.86 -30.76
N ALA A 49 0.79 4.50 -29.64
CA ALA A 49 2.18 4.77 -29.30
C ALA A 49 3.01 3.49 -29.19
N GLN A 50 2.49 2.44 -28.55
CA GLN A 50 3.15 1.14 -28.44
C GLN A 50 3.31 0.45 -29.80
N ARG A 51 2.33 0.59 -30.70
CA ARG A 51 2.42 0.06 -32.07
C ARG A 51 3.54 0.77 -32.83
N LEU A 52 3.57 2.10 -32.78
CA LEU A 52 4.59 2.92 -33.44
C LEU A 52 6.00 2.67 -32.88
N ASP A 53 6.16 2.43 -31.58
CA ASP A 53 7.44 2.01 -30.97
C ASP A 53 7.95 0.71 -31.59
N LYS A 54 7.07 -0.30 -31.70
CA LYS A 54 7.41 -1.60 -32.31
C LYS A 54 7.76 -1.49 -33.79
N GLU A 55 7.18 -0.51 -34.49
CA GLU A 55 7.47 -0.20 -35.90
C GLU A 55 8.71 0.66 -36.09
N GLY A 56 9.38 1.09 -35.00
CA GLY A 56 10.57 1.93 -35.05
C GLY A 56 10.29 3.41 -35.35
N SER A 57 9.03 3.84 -35.36
CA SER A 57 8.62 5.23 -35.60
C SER A 57 8.70 6.07 -34.32
N LEU A 58 9.89 6.16 -33.74
CA LEU A 58 10.10 6.68 -32.37
C LEU A 58 9.60 8.11 -32.17
N ALA A 59 9.79 9.02 -33.14
CA ALA A 59 9.35 10.40 -33.02
C ALA A 59 7.81 10.51 -32.94
N GLN A 60 7.09 9.80 -33.82
CA GLN A 60 5.63 9.76 -33.79
C GLN A 60 5.12 9.05 -32.54
N ALA A 61 5.75 7.94 -32.13
CA ALA A 61 5.42 7.25 -30.89
C ALA A 61 5.54 8.19 -29.67
N THR A 62 6.54 9.08 -29.67
CA THR A 62 6.78 10.06 -28.59
C THR A 62 5.66 11.10 -28.51
N GLU A 63 5.25 11.65 -29.65
CA GLU A 63 4.15 12.61 -29.73
C GLU A 63 2.83 11.98 -29.25
N ILE A 64 2.54 10.76 -29.71
CA ILE A 64 1.33 10.04 -29.33
C ILE A 64 1.36 9.62 -27.85
N ALA A 65 2.51 9.19 -27.32
CA ALA A 65 2.67 8.87 -25.89
C ALA A 65 2.42 10.11 -25.02
N ARG A 66 2.96 11.27 -25.39
CA ARG A 66 2.68 12.53 -24.69
C ARG A 66 1.20 12.90 -24.77
N ALA A 67 0.56 12.73 -25.92
CA ALA A 67 -0.88 12.97 -26.08
C ALA A 67 -1.72 12.02 -25.20
N ALA A 68 -1.36 10.73 -25.15
CA ALA A 68 -2.01 9.72 -24.30
C ALA A 68 -1.88 10.08 -22.82
N MET A 69 -0.68 10.46 -22.36
CA MET A 69 -0.42 10.90 -20.99
C MET A 69 -1.29 12.11 -20.61
N VAL A 70 -1.29 13.16 -21.44
CA VAL A 70 -2.10 14.38 -21.20
C VAL A 70 -3.60 14.09 -21.24
N ALA A 71 -4.06 13.19 -22.11
CA ALA A 71 -5.45 12.76 -22.16
C ALA A 71 -5.82 11.96 -20.89
N GLY A 72 -4.93 11.08 -20.44
CA GLY A 72 -5.08 10.30 -19.20
C GLY A 72 -5.18 11.18 -17.95
N ARG A 73 -4.44 12.29 -17.88
CA ARG A 73 -4.57 13.27 -16.78
C ARG A 73 -5.96 13.91 -16.68
N LYS A 74 -6.71 13.95 -17.79
CA LYS A 74 -8.04 14.58 -17.87
C LYS A 74 -9.19 13.59 -17.66
N SER A 75 -8.96 12.29 -17.84
CA SER A 75 -9.95 11.26 -17.52
C SER A 75 -9.97 11.04 -16.01
N GLY A 76 -10.92 11.67 -15.31
CA GLY A 76 -11.10 11.53 -13.85
C GLY A 76 -11.59 10.15 -13.39
N GLY A 77 -11.16 9.06 -14.02
CA GLY A 77 -11.51 7.67 -13.69
C GLY A 77 -10.28 6.78 -13.47
N PHE A 78 -10.50 5.49 -13.18
CA PHE A 78 -9.47 4.44 -12.97
C PHE A 78 -8.71 4.05 -14.25
N ASP A 79 -8.20 5.03 -14.97
CA ASP A 79 -7.42 4.84 -16.19
C ASP A 79 -5.94 5.06 -15.89
N PHE A 80 -5.16 3.97 -15.81
CA PHE A 80 -3.71 4.00 -15.58
C PHE A 80 -2.92 4.45 -16.82
N THR A 81 -3.60 4.80 -17.93
CA THR A 81 -2.95 5.29 -19.14
C THR A 81 -2.00 6.45 -18.88
N GLU A 82 -2.33 7.33 -17.91
CA GLU A 82 -1.46 8.45 -17.53
C GLU A 82 -0.07 8.00 -17.08
N LEU A 83 -0.01 6.96 -16.24
CA LEU A 83 1.22 6.35 -15.74
C LEU A 83 1.96 5.64 -16.88
N ASP A 84 1.27 4.73 -17.58
CA ASP A 84 1.89 3.88 -18.59
C ASP A 84 2.43 4.70 -19.77
N ALA A 85 1.68 5.71 -20.21
CA ALA A 85 2.09 6.59 -21.29
C ALA A 85 3.23 7.53 -20.87
N GLY A 86 3.25 7.97 -19.60
CA GLY A 86 4.35 8.73 -19.04
C GLY A 86 5.66 7.93 -19.01
N GLU A 87 5.61 6.66 -18.57
CA GLU A 87 6.78 5.77 -18.63
C GLU A 87 7.26 5.52 -20.05
N LEU A 88 6.33 5.23 -20.98
CA LEU A 88 6.66 5.00 -22.39
C LEU A 88 7.29 6.25 -23.03
N LEU A 89 6.78 7.45 -22.72
CA LEU A 89 7.32 8.71 -23.21
C LEU A 89 8.80 8.88 -22.83
N VAL A 90 9.14 8.64 -21.55
CA VAL A 90 10.51 8.73 -21.06
C VAL A 90 11.42 7.72 -21.77
N ASP A 91 10.95 6.48 -21.95
CA ASP A 91 11.71 5.43 -22.64
C ASP A 91 11.92 5.73 -24.12
N LEU A 92 10.93 6.31 -24.80
CA LEU A 92 11.04 6.72 -26.20
C LEU A 92 12.03 7.88 -26.39
N LEU A 93 11.99 8.88 -25.50
CA LEU A 93 12.96 9.98 -25.51
C LEU A 93 14.38 9.47 -25.25
N TYR A 94 14.54 8.54 -24.31
CA TYR A 94 15.81 7.88 -24.03
C TYR A 94 16.33 7.10 -25.24
N LYS A 95 15.49 6.32 -25.93
CA LYS A 95 15.84 5.60 -27.18
C LYS A 95 16.30 6.53 -28.30
N GLN A 96 15.82 7.78 -28.32
CA GLN A 96 16.22 8.82 -29.28
C GLN A 96 17.48 9.59 -28.87
N ALA A 97 18.14 9.22 -27.77
CA ALA A 97 19.25 9.95 -27.17
C ALA A 97 18.91 11.40 -26.76
N ARG A 98 17.63 11.70 -26.54
CA ARG A 98 17.12 13.00 -26.04
C ARG A 98 17.06 12.95 -24.51
N TYR A 99 18.22 12.82 -23.89
CA TYR A 99 18.35 12.46 -22.48
C TYR A 99 17.91 13.57 -21.52
N ASP A 100 18.21 14.82 -21.83
CA ASP A 100 17.75 16.00 -21.08
C ASP A 100 16.22 16.10 -21.09
N GLU A 101 15.59 15.86 -22.24
CA GLU A 101 14.14 15.84 -22.38
C GLU A 101 13.50 14.64 -21.69
N ALA A 102 14.13 13.46 -21.72
CA ALA A 102 13.68 12.29 -20.98
C ALA A 102 13.67 12.54 -19.48
N ARG A 103 14.73 13.16 -18.94
CA ARG A 103 14.79 13.60 -17.53
C ARG A 103 13.67 14.60 -17.25
N SER A 104 13.53 15.66 -18.05
CA SER A 104 12.51 16.68 -17.82
C SER A 104 11.08 16.13 -17.89
N ALA A 105 10.80 15.17 -18.78
CA ALA A 105 9.51 14.47 -18.83
C ALA A 105 9.26 13.61 -17.58
N ALA A 106 10.27 12.91 -17.08
CA ALA A 106 10.19 12.14 -15.84
C ALA A 106 9.90 13.05 -14.62
N GLU A 107 10.55 14.21 -14.54
CA GLU A 107 10.31 15.18 -13.47
C GLU A 107 8.94 15.86 -13.56
N GLU A 108 8.47 16.17 -14.78
CA GLU A 108 7.11 16.67 -15.02
C GLU A 108 6.07 15.68 -14.46
N GLN A 109 6.29 14.40 -14.70
CA GLN A 109 5.43 13.32 -14.26
C GLN A 109 5.41 13.18 -12.73
N ILE A 110 6.59 13.22 -12.11
CA ILE A 110 6.72 13.22 -10.65
C ILE A 110 5.99 14.42 -10.06
N ALA A 111 6.25 15.63 -10.55
CA ALA A 111 5.63 16.86 -10.04
C ALA A 111 4.09 16.82 -10.14
N TYR A 112 3.55 16.23 -11.21
CA TYR A 112 2.11 16.01 -11.34
C TYR A 112 1.56 15.10 -10.24
N TRP A 113 2.19 13.97 -9.96
CA TRP A 113 1.76 13.07 -8.88
C TRP A 113 1.92 13.70 -7.49
N GLU A 114 2.99 14.46 -7.25
CA GLU A 114 3.21 15.21 -6.01
C GLU A 114 2.08 16.23 -5.78
N GLN A 115 1.68 16.95 -6.83
CA GLN A 115 0.58 17.91 -6.78
C GLN A 115 -0.76 17.22 -6.48
N GLN A 116 -1.06 16.11 -7.17
CA GLN A 116 -2.27 15.32 -6.92
C GLN A 116 -2.34 14.83 -5.47
N THR A 117 -1.23 14.27 -4.98
CA THR A 117 -1.11 13.75 -3.61
C THR A 117 -1.32 14.87 -2.59
N THR A 118 -0.66 16.00 -2.78
CA THR A 118 -0.78 17.19 -1.90
C THR A 118 -2.19 17.78 -1.93
N SER A 119 -2.82 17.85 -3.11
CA SER A 119 -4.19 18.36 -3.27
C SER A 119 -5.23 17.49 -2.55
N ASN A 120 -4.94 16.20 -2.43
CA ASN A 120 -5.74 15.24 -1.66
C ASN A 120 -5.35 15.22 -0.17
N GLY A 121 -4.46 16.10 0.28
CA GLY A 121 -4.02 16.19 1.68
C GLY A 121 -3.10 15.05 2.13
N ARG A 122 -2.56 14.26 1.18
CA ARG A 122 -1.67 13.14 1.47
C ARG A 122 -0.20 13.59 1.49
N PRO A 123 0.63 13.03 2.38
CA PRO A 123 2.07 13.25 2.33
C PRO A 123 2.67 12.56 1.09
N VAL A 124 3.61 13.23 0.42
CA VAL A 124 4.34 12.70 -0.75
C VAL A 124 5.48 11.76 -0.31
N LYS A 125 5.15 10.70 0.41
CA LYS A 125 6.13 9.70 0.85
C LYS A 125 5.82 8.37 0.19
N ARG A 126 6.86 7.67 -0.25
CA ARG A 126 6.83 6.27 -0.70
C ARG A 126 5.91 6.00 -1.89
N ASP A 127 5.71 6.98 -2.76
CA ASP A 127 5.01 6.75 -4.01
C ASP A 127 5.89 5.90 -4.94
N ALA A 128 5.56 4.61 -5.08
CA ALA A 128 6.28 3.66 -5.90
C ALA A 128 6.44 4.13 -7.35
N ARG A 129 5.45 4.86 -7.88
CA ARG A 129 5.49 5.44 -9.24
C ARG A 129 6.59 6.49 -9.32
N SER A 130 6.64 7.39 -8.32
CA SER A 130 7.68 8.42 -8.22
C SER A 130 9.07 7.83 -8.03
N ILE A 131 9.22 6.78 -7.20
CA ILE A 131 10.50 6.08 -6.99
C ILE A 131 11.02 5.47 -8.30
N GLY A 132 10.16 4.74 -9.03
CA GLY A 132 10.53 4.14 -10.32
C GLY A 132 10.90 5.20 -11.36
N MET A 133 10.13 6.29 -11.43
CA MET A 133 10.37 7.40 -12.36
C MET A 133 11.66 8.18 -12.03
N LEU A 134 11.99 8.37 -10.76
CA LEU A 134 13.26 8.96 -10.33
C LEU A 134 14.46 8.15 -10.83
N GLY A 135 14.38 6.82 -10.77
CA GLY A 135 15.44 5.96 -11.31
C GLY A 135 15.65 6.15 -12.81
N ARG A 136 14.57 6.38 -13.58
CA ARG A 136 14.64 6.71 -15.02
C ARG A 136 15.26 8.11 -15.24
N ALA A 137 14.85 9.10 -14.46
CA ALA A 137 15.40 10.47 -14.52
C ALA A 137 16.90 10.51 -14.22
N ILE A 138 17.36 9.75 -13.21
CA ILE A 138 18.78 9.62 -12.87
C ILE A 138 19.55 9.00 -14.04
N LYS A 139 19.04 7.90 -14.62
CA LYS A 139 19.66 7.24 -15.80
C LYS A 139 19.78 8.20 -16.99
N ALA A 140 18.73 8.96 -17.28
CA ALA A 140 18.76 9.97 -18.33
C ALA A 140 19.80 11.08 -18.05
N SER A 141 19.87 11.57 -16.81
CA SER A 141 20.83 12.60 -16.40
C SER A 141 22.29 12.12 -16.52
N ILE A 142 22.57 10.85 -16.20
CA ILE A 142 23.88 10.22 -16.40
C ILE A 142 24.27 10.26 -17.87
N MET A 143 23.37 9.85 -18.77
CA MET A 143 23.62 9.85 -20.21
C MET A 143 23.76 11.26 -20.81
N ALA A 144 23.08 12.25 -20.23
CA ALA A 144 23.23 13.66 -20.59
C ALA A 144 24.53 14.29 -20.05
N GLY A 145 25.26 13.62 -19.15
CA GLY A 145 26.47 14.15 -18.50
C GLY A 145 26.18 15.20 -17.42
N GLU A 146 24.95 15.29 -16.92
CA GLU A 146 24.49 16.32 -15.98
C GLU A 146 24.72 15.92 -14.52
N LYS A 147 25.97 16.01 -14.06
CA LYS A 147 26.36 15.56 -12.71
C LYS A 147 25.56 16.20 -11.57
N ASP A 148 25.31 17.50 -11.64
CA ASP A 148 24.56 18.22 -10.61
C ASP A 148 23.11 17.72 -10.50
N GLN A 149 22.53 17.31 -11.63
CA GLN A 149 21.18 16.77 -11.68
C GLN A 149 21.12 15.35 -11.13
N VAL A 150 22.14 14.54 -11.39
CA VAL A 150 22.28 13.21 -10.78
C VAL A 150 22.30 13.33 -9.26
N ALA A 151 23.13 14.20 -8.69
CA ALA A 151 23.20 14.41 -7.24
C ALA A 151 21.84 14.85 -6.66
N ARG A 152 21.21 15.87 -7.24
CA ARG A 152 19.88 16.37 -6.81
C ARG A 152 18.81 15.28 -6.86
N LEU A 153 18.78 14.48 -7.93
CA LEU A 153 17.79 13.41 -8.09
C LEU A 153 18.04 12.23 -7.16
N GLN A 154 19.30 11.92 -6.81
CA GLN A 154 19.63 10.91 -5.81
C GLN A 154 19.23 11.34 -4.39
N GLU A 155 19.41 12.62 -4.04
CA GLU A 155 18.88 13.18 -2.80
C GLU A 155 17.35 13.13 -2.76
N LYS A 156 16.70 13.48 -3.87
CA LYS A 156 15.24 13.36 -4.01
C LYS A 156 14.77 11.89 -3.90
N LEU A 157 15.51 10.93 -4.46
CA LEU A 157 15.23 9.50 -4.31
C LEU A 157 15.26 9.09 -2.84
N PHE A 158 16.28 9.48 -2.08
CA PHE A 158 16.33 9.21 -0.63
C PHE A 158 15.13 9.82 0.11
N ALA A 159 14.78 11.07 -0.20
CA ALA A 159 13.66 11.78 0.45
C ALA A 159 12.30 11.16 0.14
N VAL A 160 12.02 10.80 -1.13
CA VAL A 160 10.74 10.20 -1.54
C VAL A 160 10.61 8.77 -1.01
N THR A 161 11.69 7.98 -1.03
CA THR A 161 11.69 6.65 -0.41
C THR A 161 11.43 6.73 1.11
N SER A 162 11.77 7.84 1.75
CA SER A 162 11.49 8.11 3.17
C SER A 162 11.85 6.92 4.08
N PRO A 163 13.11 6.46 4.06
CA PRO A 163 13.55 5.38 4.93
C PRO A 163 13.49 5.83 6.40
N ASP A 164 13.45 4.87 7.33
CA ASP A 164 13.49 5.18 8.76
C ASP A 164 14.81 5.90 9.11
N PRO A 165 14.77 7.16 9.61
CA PRO A 165 15.97 7.95 9.92
C PRO A 165 16.81 7.39 11.09
N ALA A 166 16.25 6.49 11.91
CA ALA A 166 17.01 5.75 12.91
C ALA A 166 17.95 4.72 12.25
N LEU A 167 17.54 4.16 11.11
CA LEU A 167 18.25 3.08 10.43
C LEU A 167 19.12 3.61 9.29
N TRP A 168 18.57 4.52 8.49
CA TRP A 168 19.18 5.02 7.27
C TRP A 168 19.49 6.50 7.37
N ARG A 169 20.70 6.86 6.96
CA ARG A 169 21.10 8.26 6.87
C ARG A 169 21.82 8.51 5.57
N LEU A 170 21.52 9.65 4.96
CA LEU A 170 22.37 10.23 3.94
C LEU A 170 23.41 11.11 4.64
N SER A 171 24.69 10.78 4.49
CA SER A 171 25.77 11.53 5.12
C SER A 171 25.90 12.91 4.46
N ALA A 172 25.90 13.98 5.28
CA ALA A 172 26.00 15.35 4.80
C ALA A 172 27.43 15.75 4.36
N LEU A 173 28.45 15.02 4.83
CA LEU A 173 29.87 15.33 4.58
C LEU A 173 30.46 14.50 3.43
N GLU A 174 29.86 13.35 3.16
CA GLU A 174 30.23 12.44 2.08
C GLU A 174 28.93 11.88 1.51
N PRO A 175 28.66 11.96 0.19
CA PRO A 175 27.42 11.48 -0.43
C PRO A 175 27.36 9.95 -0.38
N ARG A 176 27.05 9.42 0.81
CA ARG A 176 27.00 8.00 1.12
C ARG A 176 25.69 7.68 1.83
N LEU A 177 25.09 6.57 1.45
CA LEU A 177 24.03 5.91 2.21
C LEU A 177 24.66 5.10 3.34
N ARG A 178 24.24 5.37 4.58
CA ARG A 178 24.65 4.61 5.76
C ARG A 178 23.47 3.84 6.31
N TYR A 179 23.65 2.53 6.44
CA TYR A 179 22.72 1.64 7.10
C TYR A 179 23.27 1.24 8.48
N SER A 180 22.70 1.85 9.51
CA SER A 180 23.22 1.80 10.87
C SER A 180 23.13 0.40 11.50
N LEU A 181 22.08 -0.38 11.18
CA LEU A 181 21.91 -1.72 11.75
C LEU A 181 22.95 -2.71 11.28
N ALA A 182 23.30 -2.66 9.99
CA ALA A 182 24.29 -3.56 9.41
C ALA A 182 25.71 -2.99 9.47
N ASP A 183 25.89 -1.78 10.01
CA ASP A 183 27.12 -0.99 9.89
C ASP A 183 27.67 -0.98 8.45
N PHE A 184 26.77 -0.76 7.49
CA PHE A 184 27.07 -0.81 6.06
C PHE A 184 26.99 0.56 5.42
N SER A 185 27.98 0.89 4.60
CA SER A 185 28.15 2.23 4.02
C SER A 185 28.45 2.13 2.53
N MET A 186 27.62 2.79 1.73
CA MET A 186 27.62 2.72 0.27
C MET A 186 27.71 4.12 -0.36
N PRO A 187 28.53 4.34 -1.40
CA PRO A 187 28.60 5.63 -2.07
C PRO A 187 27.36 5.92 -2.91
N LEU A 188 26.88 7.15 -3.04
CA LEU A 188 25.88 7.49 -4.05
C LEU A 188 26.45 7.41 -5.46
N THR A 189 27.73 7.77 -5.60
CA THR A 189 28.49 7.75 -6.85
C THR A 189 29.91 7.28 -6.60
N VAL A 190 30.44 6.40 -7.45
CA VAL A 190 31.86 5.99 -7.41
C VAL A 190 32.37 5.76 -8.83
N GLY A 191 33.36 6.54 -9.25
CA GLY A 191 33.82 6.51 -10.65
C GLY A 191 32.67 6.88 -11.59
N GLN A 192 32.24 5.92 -12.40
CA GLN A 192 31.10 6.06 -13.33
C GLN A 192 29.83 5.34 -12.84
N TRP A 193 29.88 4.69 -11.68
CA TRP A 193 28.72 4.09 -11.04
C TRP A 193 27.88 5.14 -10.34
N ASN A 194 26.57 5.06 -10.55
CA ASN A 194 25.59 5.94 -9.92
C ASN A 194 24.45 5.11 -9.35
N LEU A 195 24.06 5.40 -8.11
CA LEU A 195 22.86 4.85 -7.50
C LEU A 195 21.62 5.31 -8.28
N THR A 196 20.79 4.37 -8.73
CA THR A 196 19.56 4.64 -9.50
C THR A 196 18.30 4.05 -8.87
N LYS A 197 18.46 3.18 -7.87
CA LYS A 197 17.34 2.58 -7.12
C LYS A 197 17.73 2.41 -5.66
N PHE A 198 16.81 2.70 -4.75
CA PHE A 198 16.98 2.49 -3.31
C PHE A 198 15.65 2.07 -2.68
N GLU A 199 15.64 0.87 -2.11
CA GLU A 199 14.51 0.27 -1.40
C GLU A 199 14.99 -0.23 -0.03
N PRO A 200 14.71 0.49 1.08
CA PRO A 200 15.09 0.06 2.42
C PRO A 200 14.23 -1.13 2.87
N ALA A 201 14.83 -2.05 3.64
CA ALA A 201 14.06 -3.11 4.29
C ALA A 201 13.06 -2.52 5.29
N SER A 202 11.80 -2.92 5.17
CA SER A 202 10.73 -2.57 6.11
C SER A 202 10.53 -3.60 7.23
N LYS A 203 11.10 -4.80 7.06
CA LYS A 203 11.02 -5.97 7.94
C LYS A 203 12.36 -6.69 7.99
N ARG A 204 12.57 -7.46 9.06
CA ARG A 204 13.82 -8.20 9.30
C ARG A 204 14.16 -9.23 8.23
N ASP A 205 13.16 -9.94 7.75
CA ASP A 205 13.27 -10.98 6.72
C ASP A 205 13.22 -10.41 5.29
N PHE A 206 13.19 -9.09 5.14
CA PHE A 206 13.23 -8.40 3.86
C PHE A 206 14.63 -7.84 3.59
N ASN A 207 14.96 -7.76 2.30
CA ASN A 207 16.23 -7.24 1.86
C ASN A 207 16.13 -5.71 1.67
N SER A 208 17.19 -5.02 2.04
CA SER A 208 17.42 -3.67 1.52
C SER A 208 18.09 -3.79 0.16
N ILE A 209 17.56 -3.13 -0.86
CA ILE A 209 18.03 -3.22 -2.24
C ILE A 209 18.55 -1.86 -2.69
N VAL A 210 19.77 -1.82 -3.22
CA VAL A 210 20.30 -0.69 -3.97
C VAL A 210 20.73 -1.14 -5.36
N VAL A 211 20.51 -0.30 -6.37
CA VAL A 211 20.97 -0.59 -7.73
C VAL A 211 21.87 0.52 -8.22
N TYR A 212 23.08 0.14 -8.63
CA TYR A 212 24.00 1.00 -9.36
C TYR A 212 23.91 0.73 -10.85
N THR A 213 23.94 1.79 -11.65
CA THR A 213 23.99 1.70 -13.10
C THR A 213 25.13 2.57 -13.64
N GLN A 214 25.77 2.05 -14.68
CA GLN A 214 26.75 2.75 -15.50
C GLN A 214 26.52 2.39 -16.97
N ALA A 215 26.83 3.32 -17.88
CA ALA A 215 26.86 3.04 -19.32
C ALA A 215 28.21 2.46 -19.74
N LEU A 216 28.19 1.34 -20.47
CA LEU A 216 29.34 0.79 -21.20
C LEU A 216 29.07 0.79 -22.71
N PRO A 217 30.09 0.61 -23.56
CA PRO A 217 29.93 0.65 -25.02
C PRO A 217 28.90 -0.34 -25.58
N ASN A 218 28.81 -1.55 -25.04
CA ASN A 218 27.93 -2.61 -25.56
C ASN A 218 26.69 -2.85 -24.69
N GLY A 219 26.40 -1.97 -23.74
CA GLY A 219 25.19 -2.04 -22.90
C GLY A 219 25.39 -1.42 -21.52
N PRO A 220 24.33 -1.37 -20.70
CA PRO A 220 24.45 -0.93 -19.32
C PRO A 220 25.13 -2.01 -18.47
N LEU A 221 25.99 -1.57 -17.57
CA LEU A 221 26.50 -2.36 -16.45
C LEU A 221 25.63 -2.02 -15.23
N ASN A 222 24.96 -3.02 -14.68
CA ASN A 222 24.11 -2.87 -13.50
C ASN A 222 24.63 -3.73 -12.36
N ALA A 223 24.64 -3.20 -11.15
CA ALA A 223 24.91 -3.95 -9.93
C ALA A 223 23.73 -3.77 -8.96
N GLU A 224 23.00 -4.84 -8.69
CA GLU A 224 22.00 -4.91 -7.63
C GLU A 224 22.68 -5.46 -6.38
N ILE A 225 22.59 -4.74 -5.28
CA ILE A 225 23.13 -5.14 -3.98
C ILE A 225 21.95 -5.30 -3.04
N ALA A 226 21.74 -6.52 -2.55
CA ALA A 226 20.73 -6.86 -1.57
C ALA A 226 21.41 -7.20 -0.24
N LEU A 227 20.99 -6.56 0.84
CA LEU A 227 21.50 -6.79 2.19
C LEU A 227 20.34 -7.20 3.10
N SER A 228 20.49 -8.34 3.77
CA SER A 228 19.45 -8.97 4.56
C SER A 228 19.96 -9.52 5.89
N TYR A 229 19.05 -9.64 6.85
CA TYR A 229 19.31 -10.28 8.13
C TYR A 229 18.63 -11.64 8.15
N ASP A 230 19.40 -12.71 8.37
CA ASP A 230 18.92 -14.07 8.34
C ASP A 230 19.18 -14.75 9.69
N GLU A 231 18.16 -14.75 10.57
CA GLU A 231 18.21 -15.39 11.89
C GLU A 231 18.46 -16.90 11.80
N ALA A 232 18.15 -17.56 10.67
CA ALA A 232 18.41 -18.99 10.50
C ALA A 232 19.91 -19.29 10.39
N GLN A 233 20.73 -18.32 9.98
CA GLN A 233 22.19 -18.48 9.93
C GLN A 233 22.79 -18.76 11.30
N ARG A 234 22.19 -18.28 12.40
CA ARG A 234 22.70 -18.53 13.76
C ARG A 234 22.62 -19.99 14.19
N LYS A 235 21.71 -20.78 13.59
CA LYS A 235 21.65 -22.24 13.82
C LYS A 235 22.83 -22.97 13.19
N GLN A 236 23.54 -22.32 12.28
CA GLN A 236 24.73 -22.84 11.63
C GLN A 236 25.97 -22.17 12.25
N GLY A 237 26.83 -22.96 12.88
CA GLY A 237 28.10 -22.43 13.39
C GLY A 237 28.92 -21.78 12.27
N GLU A 238 29.84 -20.86 12.60
CA GLU A 238 30.75 -20.26 11.61
C GLU A 238 31.51 -21.34 10.82
N ALA A 239 31.90 -22.44 11.50
CA ALA A 239 32.52 -23.61 10.89
C ALA A 239 31.59 -24.36 9.92
N GLU A 240 30.31 -24.54 10.26
CA GLU A 240 29.33 -25.21 9.37
C GLU A 240 29.00 -24.37 8.14
N ARG A 241 29.01 -23.04 8.28
CA ARG A 241 28.84 -22.11 7.16
C ARG A 241 30.04 -22.12 6.23
N GLN A 242 31.25 -22.14 6.78
CA GLN A 242 32.47 -22.34 6.00
C GLN A 242 32.45 -23.71 5.31
N GLU A 243 32.06 -24.77 6.00
CA GLU A 243 31.94 -26.12 5.45
C GLU A 243 30.89 -26.22 4.35
N GLN A 244 29.72 -25.55 4.49
CA GLN A 244 28.74 -25.47 3.40
C GLN A 244 29.27 -24.71 2.19
N GLN A 245 29.95 -23.58 2.39
CA GLN A 245 30.56 -22.83 1.30
C GLN A 245 31.69 -23.63 0.62
N GLU A 246 32.50 -24.34 1.38
CA GLU A 246 33.57 -25.21 0.88
C GLU A 246 33.01 -26.43 0.15
N ALA A 247 32.00 -27.10 0.70
CA ALA A 247 31.30 -28.19 0.05
C ALA A 247 30.64 -27.74 -1.27
N TYR A 248 30.16 -26.50 -1.34
CA TYR A 248 29.64 -25.92 -2.57
C TYR A 248 30.75 -25.62 -3.58
N ARG A 249 31.88 -25.03 -3.14
CA ARG A 249 33.07 -24.81 -3.99
C ARG A 249 33.63 -26.13 -4.54
N GLN A 250 33.57 -27.21 -3.77
CA GLN A 250 34.02 -28.53 -4.24
C GLN A 250 33.07 -29.13 -5.29
N ARG A 251 31.78 -28.77 -5.25
CA ARG A 251 30.76 -29.26 -6.20
C ARG A 251 30.65 -28.43 -7.48
N HIS A 252 31.07 -27.16 -7.46
CA HIS A 252 31.05 -26.25 -8.62
C HIS A 252 32.48 -25.94 -9.07
N LYS A 253 32.84 -26.36 -10.29
CA LYS A 253 34.13 -25.96 -10.89
C LYS A 253 33.95 -24.58 -11.52
N PRO A 254 34.66 -23.54 -11.03
CA PRO A 254 34.50 -22.22 -11.59
C PRO A 254 34.97 -22.19 -13.05
N THR A 255 34.21 -21.51 -13.90
CA THR A 255 34.58 -21.21 -15.27
C THR A 255 35.76 -20.22 -15.30
N ALA A 256 36.47 -20.14 -16.43
CA ALA A 256 37.56 -19.18 -16.59
C ALA A 256 37.11 -17.73 -16.38
N LEU A 257 35.87 -17.44 -16.78
CA LEU A 257 35.21 -16.15 -16.60
C LEU A 257 34.94 -15.86 -15.12
N GLU A 258 34.37 -16.82 -14.37
CA GLU A 258 34.16 -16.69 -12.93
C GLU A 258 35.48 -16.43 -12.18
N ALA A 259 36.55 -17.08 -12.60
CA ALA A 259 37.88 -16.90 -12.02
C ALA A 259 38.46 -15.49 -12.29
N ALA A 260 38.12 -14.87 -13.42
CA ALA A 260 38.59 -13.53 -13.80
C ALA A 260 37.85 -12.40 -13.07
N MET A 261 36.65 -12.67 -12.53
CA MET A 261 35.86 -11.68 -11.80
C MET A 261 36.46 -11.35 -10.43
N PRO A 262 36.43 -10.07 -9.98
CA PRO A 262 37.06 -9.66 -8.73
C PRO A 262 36.31 -10.22 -7.51
N ASP A 263 37.05 -10.42 -6.42
CA ASP A 263 36.45 -10.81 -5.14
C ASP A 263 35.94 -9.58 -4.37
N LEU A 264 35.03 -9.81 -3.42
CA LEU A 264 34.54 -8.75 -2.55
C LEU A 264 35.65 -8.28 -1.61
N SER A 265 35.84 -6.95 -1.52
CA SER A 265 36.90 -6.33 -0.72
C SER A 265 36.48 -6.12 0.75
N PHE A 266 35.94 -7.17 1.38
CA PHE A 266 35.56 -7.13 2.80
C PHE A 266 36.59 -7.86 3.66
N ASP A 267 37.21 -7.13 4.59
CA ASP A 267 38.24 -7.70 5.47
C ASP A 267 37.71 -8.90 6.25
N GLY A 268 38.44 -10.02 6.16
CA GLY A 268 38.17 -11.25 6.90
C GLY A 268 36.99 -12.09 6.41
N LEU A 269 36.36 -11.75 5.27
CA LEU A 269 35.23 -12.51 4.72
C LEU A 269 35.62 -13.29 3.48
N THR A 270 35.10 -14.51 3.39
CA THR A 270 35.09 -15.26 2.13
C THR A 270 33.78 -15.03 1.39
N SER A 271 33.86 -14.65 0.12
CA SER A 271 32.71 -14.56 -0.77
C SER A 271 32.60 -15.81 -1.65
N PHE A 272 31.37 -16.25 -1.89
CA PHE A 272 31.03 -17.12 -2.99
C PHE A 272 30.78 -16.29 -4.24
N LYS A 273 31.17 -16.79 -5.42
CA LYS A 273 30.90 -16.17 -6.71
C LYS A 273 30.46 -17.20 -7.74
N ARG A 274 29.50 -16.82 -8.58
CA ARG A 274 28.97 -17.65 -9.67
C ARG A 274 28.62 -16.76 -10.87
N ALA A 275 28.93 -17.20 -12.08
CA ALA A 275 28.57 -16.53 -13.32
C ALA A 275 27.78 -17.47 -14.22
N ASP A 276 26.68 -16.97 -14.75
CA ASP A 276 25.85 -17.66 -15.72
C ASP A 276 25.60 -16.74 -16.92
N GLU A 277 25.71 -17.30 -18.13
CA GLU A 277 25.23 -16.63 -19.34
C GLU A 277 23.70 -16.55 -19.32
N SER A 278 23.16 -15.38 -19.65
CA SER A 278 21.73 -15.10 -19.64
C SER A 278 21.33 -14.24 -20.85
N LEU A 279 20.03 -13.97 -20.96
CA LEU A 279 19.46 -13.08 -21.97
C LEU A 279 18.96 -11.80 -21.30
N CYS A 280 19.58 -10.67 -21.65
CA CYS A 280 19.18 -9.34 -21.24
C CYS A 280 18.54 -8.62 -22.42
N LYS A 281 17.22 -8.40 -22.38
CA LYS A 281 16.47 -7.77 -23.48
C LYS A 281 16.77 -8.44 -24.84
N ASP A 282 16.73 -9.77 -24.86
CA ASP A 282 16.97 -10.63 -26.02
C ASP A 282 18.42 -10.59 -26.57
N GLN A 283 19.36 -9.97 -25.85
CA GLN A 283 20.80 -10.00 -26.15
C GLN A 283 21.54 -10.86 -25.13
N ALA A 284 22.58 -11.55 -25.58
CA ALA A 284 23.41 -12.36 -24.70
C ALA A 284 24.19 -11.47 -23.72
N CYS A 285 24.03 -11.74 -22.43
CA CYS A 285 24.65 -11.00 -21.35
C CYS A 285 25.20 -11.95 -20.29
N MET A 286 26.09 -11.45 -19.46
CA MET A 286 26.56 -12.13 -18.27
C MET A 286 25.79 -11.65 -17.06
N ASN A 287 25.39 -12.59 -16.21
CA ASN A 287 25.01 -12.31 -14.84
C ASN A 287 26.03 -12.99 -13.92
N VAL A 288 26.62 -12.23 -13.01
CA VAL A 288 27.53 -12.72 -11.99
C VAL A 288 26.98 -12.38 -10.62
N HIS A 289 26.89 -13.39 -9.77
CA HIS A 289 26.35 -13.33 -8.43
C HIS A 289 27.47 -13.52 -7.41
N TRP A 290 27.54 -12.63 -6.42
CA TRP A 290 28.37 -12.77 -5.23
C TRP A 290 27.52 -12.89 -3.99
N LEU A 291 27.97 -13.73 -3.06
CA LEU A 291 27.34 -13.94 -1.78
C LEU A 291 28.40 -13.90 -0.67
N ALA A 292 28.21 -13.05 0.33
CA ALA A 292 29.03 -13.02 1.53
C ALA A 292 28.18 -12.94 2.80
N PHE A 293 28.75 -13.43 3.90
CA PHE A 293 28.10 -13.43 5.21
C PHE A 293 29.01 -12.78 6.24
N ARG A 294 28.42 -11.99 7.14
CA ARG A 294 29.10 -11.45 8.33
C ARG A 294 28.16 -11.61 9.51
N GLY A 295 28.43 -12.60 10.37
CA GLY A 295 27.48 -12.95 11.43
C GLY A 295 26.13 -13.40 10.85
N ASP A 296 25.02 -12.88 11.37
CA ASP A 296 23.67 -13.19 10.91
C ASP A 296 23.24 -12.38 9.68
N TRP A 297 24.14 -11.57 9.12
CA TRP A 297 23.87 -10.75 7.96
C TRP A 297 24.39 -11.39 6.68
N ARG A 298 23.64 -11.21 5.61
CA ARG A 298 23.91 -11.72 4.27
C ARG A 298 23.89 -10.57 3.27
N ILE A 299 24.91 -10.52 2.41
CA ILE A 299 24.94 -9.63 1.26
C ILE A 299 24.97 -10.47 -0.02
N ASP A 300 24.05 -10.16 -0.92
CA ASP A 300 23.96 -10.68 -2.28
C ASP A 300 24.26 -9.53 -3.24
N ILE A 301 25.13 -9.76 -4.23
CA ILE A 301 25.44 -8.77 -5.26
C ILE A 301 25.28 -9.43 -6.61
N ASP A 302 24.35 -8.94 -7.42
CA ASP A 302 24.10 -9.40 -8.78
C ASP A 302 24.55 -8.34 -9.77
N ILE A 303 25.54 -8.66 -10.61
CA ILE A 303 26.07 -7.77 -11.63
C ILE A 303 25.76 -8.31 -13.00
N THR A 304 25.18 -7.45 -13.84
CA THR A 304 24.78 -7.79 -15.21
C THR A 304 25.45 -6.87 -16.23
N PHE A 305 26.06 -7.44 -17.28
CA PHE A 305 26.75 -6.71 -18.35
C PHE A 305 26.77 -7.47 -19.68
N GLY A 306 27.05 -6.78 -20.79
CA GLY A 306 27.17 -7.40 -22.12
C GLY A 306 28.45 -8.22 -22.28
N LEU A 307 28.40 -9.35 -23.00
CA LEU A 307 29.54 -10.28 -23.15
C LEU A 307 30.83 -9.63 -23.67
N HIS A 308 30.72 -8.58 -24.48
CA HIS A 308 31.88 -7.91 -25.09
C HIS A 308 32.57 -6.88 -24.19
N ASP A 309 32.03 -6.61 -22.99
CA ASP A 309 32.54 -5.59 -22.07
C ASP A 309 33.32 -6.17 -20.88
N GLU A 310 33.67 -7.47 -20.89
CA GLU A 310 34.25 -8.19 -19.74
C GLU A 310 35.40 -7.44 -19.04
N ALA A 311 36.46 -7.08 -19.76
CA ALA A 311 37.64 -6.45 -19.14
C ALA A 311 37.32 -5.09 -18.51
N LEU A 312 36.43 -4.32 -19.15
CA LEU A 312 35.99 -3.02 -18.64
C LEU A 312 35.07 -3.21 -17.43
N ALA A 313 34.13 -4.16 -17.51
CA ALA A 313 33.23 -4.52 -16.43
C ALA A 313 34.01 -4.96 -15.18
N THR A 314 34.99 -5.86 -15.32
CA THR A 314 35.88 -6.30 -14.24
C THR A 314 36.57 -5.12 -13.53
N ALA A 315 37.15 -4.19 -14.29
CA ALA A 315 37.80 -3.02 -13.71
C ALA A 315 36.82 -2.09 -12.96
N GLN A 316 35.62 -1.88 -13.50
CA GLN A 316 34.59 -1.08 -12.86
C GLN A 316 34.01 -1.76 -11.61
N MET A 317 33.84 -3.09 -11.63
CA MET A 317 33.40 -3.87 -10.46
C MET A 317 34.40 -3.74 -9.31
N GLN A 318 35.71 -3.86 -9.59
CA GLN A 318 36.75 -3.70 -8.57
C GLN A 318 36.68 -2.32 -7.91
N GLN A 319 36.42 -1.27 -8.68
CA GLN A 319 36.24 0.08 -8.16
C GLN A 319 35.00 0.20 -7.25
N LEU A 320 33.87 -0.40 -7.64
CA LEU A 320 32.65 -0.41 -6.82
C LEU A 320 32.89 -1.17 -5.51
N PHE A 321 33.45 -2.39 -5.58
CA PHE A 321 33.69 -3.23 -4.41
C PHE A 321 34.64 -2.59 -3.40
N ALA A 322 35.70 -1.93 -3.87
CA ALA A 322 36.62 -1.21 -3.00
C ALA A 322 35.98 0.00 -2.27
N ALA A 323 34.88 0.53 -2.81
CA ALA A 323 34.17 1.66 -2.22
C ALA A 323 33.07 1.24 -1.22
N LEU A 324 32.64 -0.03 -1.23
CA LEU A 324 31.70 -0.56 -0.26
C LEU A 324 32.41 -0.76 1.09
N GLN A 325 31.77 -0.37 2.18
CA GLN A 325 32.33 -0.49 3.53
C GLN A 325 31.39 -1.30 4.41
N TRP A 326 31.89 -2.43 4.91
CA TRP A 326 31.17 -3.29 5.84
C TRP A 326 32.06 -3.75 7.01
N PRO A 327 32.46 -2.83 7.90
CA PRO A 327 33.42 -3.12 8.97
C PRO A 327 32.89 -4.09 10.04
N SER A 328 31.59 -4.04 10.38
CA SER A 328 31.01 -4.89 11.41
C SER A 328 29.63 -5.41 11.04
N ALA A 329 29.09 -6.33 11.84
CA ALA A 329 27.74 -6.86 11.69
C ALA A 329 27.18 -7.24 13.07
N PRO A 330 26.51 -6.31 13.75
CA PRO A 330 26.03 -6.57 15.11
C PRO A 330 24.87 -7.59 15.09
N PRO A 331 24.78 -8.47 16.10
CA PRO A 331 23.60 -9.30 16.30
C PRO A 331 22.41 -8.43 16.69
N LEU A 332 21.24 -8.72 16.14
CA LEU A 332 20.02 -7.93 16.37
C LEU A 332 19.09 -8.51 17.43
N PHE A 333 19.53 -9.52 18.20
CA PHE A 333 18.78 -10.03 19.33
C PHE A 333 19.69 -10.60 20.42
N ARG A 334 19.24 -10.50 21.67
CA ARG A 334 19.99 -10.93 22.85
C ARG A 334 19.96 -12.44 23.04
N GLU A 335 18.83 -12.97 23.50
CA GLU A 335 18.70 -14.37 23.93
C GLU A 335 17.84 -15.22 22.98
N ARG A 336 16.71 -14.66 22.52
CA ARG A 336 15.72 -15.37 21.70
C ARG A 336 15.50 -14.66 20.35
N PRO A 337 15.36 -15.40 19.24
CA PRO A 337 15.03 -14.82 17.94
C PRO A 337 13.73 -14.02 18.01
N LEU A 338 13.70 -12.83 17.39
CA LEU A 338 12.54 -11.96 17.51
C LEU A 338 11.29 -12.58 16.84
N GLU A 339 11.48 -13.33 15.76
CA GLU A 339 10.38 -14.05 15.09
C GLU A 339 9.64 -14.99 16.06
N GLN A 340 10.37 -15.65 16.97
CA GLN A 340 9.76 -16.49 17.99
C GLN A 340 9.02 -15.67 19.05
N GLN A 341 9.58 -14.53 19.45
CA GLN A 341 8.92 -13.62 20.39
C GLN A 341 7.62 -13.05 19.81
N ILE A 342 7.61 -12.67 18.52
CA ILE A 342 6.42 -12.23 17.79
C ILE A 342 5.34 -13.32 17.76
N ARG A 343 5.72 -14.57 17.44
CA ARG A 343 4.77 -15.70 17.48
C ARG A 343 4.14 -15.88 18.86
N ASP A 344 4.93 -15.80 19.93
CA ASP A 344 4.41 -15.91 21.30
C ASP A 344 3.43 -14.78 21.64
N ILE A 345 3.70 -13.55 21.16
CA ILE A 345 2.83 -12.38 21.31
C ILE A 345 1.52 -12.57 20.56
N GLU A 346 1.55 -13.03 19.32
CA GLU A 346 0.35 -13.26 18.49
C GLU A 346 -0.52 -14.38 19.04
N ILE A 347 0.09 -15.49 19.47
CA ILE A 347 -0.60 -16.56 20.18
C ILE A 347 -1.28 -16.00 21.43
N ALA A 348 -0.55 -15.21 22.24
CA ALA A 348 -1.13 -14.57 23.42
C ALA A 348 -2.29 -13.62 23.06
N ALA A 349 -2.15 -12.81 22.00
CA ALA A 349 -3.15 -11.85 21.57
C ALA A 349 -4.45 -12.50 21.06
N SER A 350 -4.36 -13.70 20.47
CA SER A 350 -5.51 -14.46 19.97
C SER A 350 -6.42 -15.04 21.06
N LEU A 351 -5.96 -15.09 22.32
CA LEU A 351 -6.75 -15.59 23.44
C LEU A 351 -7.76 -14.54 23.92
N PRO A 352 -8.91 -14.93 24.50
CA PRO A 352 -9.80 -14.01 25.19
C PRO A 352 -9.03 -13.20 26.25
N ASP A 353 -9.20 -11.87 26.25
CA ASP A 353 -8.46 -10.92 27.08
C ASP A 353 -6.92 -10.96 26.94
N GLY A 354 -6.43 -11.59 25.87
CA GLY A 354 -5.03 -11.87 25.60
C GLY A 354 -4.15 -10.66 25.32
N VAL A 355 -4.75 -9.51 24.98
CA VAL A 355 -4.03 -8.25 24.67
C VAL A 355 -3.12 -7.80 25.83
N ASN A 356 -3.55 -8.00 27.08
CA ASN A 356 -2.72 -7.66 28.24
C ASN A 356 -1.44 -8.52 28.31
N LYS A 357 -1.57 -9.82 28.03
CA LYS A 357 -0.44 -10.75 28.02
C LYS A 357 0.48 -10.49 26.82
N ALA A 358 -0.11 -10.23 25.66
CA ALA A 358 0.61 -9.84 24.45
C ALA A 358 1.43 -8.56 24.69
N ALA A 359 0.88 -7.57 25.39
CA ALA A 359 1.59 -6.34 25.74
C ALA A 359 2.79 -6.58 26.67
N VAL A 360 2.67 -7.45 27.67
CA VAL A 360 3.80 -7.80 28.55
C VAL A 360 4.93 -8.46 27.76
N LEU A 361 4.58 -9.39 26.86
CA LEU A 361 5.55 -10.03 25.97
C LEU A 361 6.16 -9.02 24.97
N ALA A 362 5.36 -8.07 24.48
CA ALA A 362 5.82 -7.00 23.60
C ALA A 362 6.80 -6.05 24.30
N GLU A 363 6.55 -5.68 25.56
CA GLU A 363 7.49 -4.87 26.37
C GLU A 363 8.84 -5.59 26.54
N GLN A 364 8.83 -6.91 26.72
CA GLN A 364 10.03 -7.73 26.83
C GLN A 364 10.81 -7.83 25.51
N ALA A 365 10.09 -7.91 24.39
CA ALA A 365 10.64 -8.05 23.04
C ALA A 365 11.11 -6.71 22.44
N LEU A 366 10.56 -5.58 22.90
CA LEU A 366 10.85 -4.25 22.35
C LEU A 366 12.35 -3.90 22.24
N PRO A 367 13.24 -4.26 23.20
CA PRO A 367 14.67 -3.98 23.04
C PRO A 367 15.36 -4.77 21.93
N ASP A 368 14.73 -5.82 21.39
CA ASP A 368 15.21 -6.59 20.24
C ASP A 368 14.51 -6.19 18.93
N ALA A 369 13.57 -5.24 18.97
CA ALA A 369 12.84 -4.70 17.83
C ALA A 369 13.60 -3.51 17.21
N TYR A 370 14.06 -3.67 15.98
CA TYR A 370 14.85 -2.68 15.24
C TYR A 370 14.18 -2.21 13.96
N PHE A 371 13.33 -3.05 13.34
CA PHE A 371 12.66 -2.70 12.08
C PHE A 371 11.32 -2.00 12.35
N PRO A 372 10.85 -1.12 11.44
CA PRO A 372 9.60 -0.39 11.64
C PRO A 372 8.39 -1.28 11.94
N ASP A 373 8.24 -2.42 11.26
CA ASP A 373 7.15 -3.38 11.52
C ASP A 373 7.16 -3.91 12.96
N GLU A 374 8.35 -4.23 13.46
CA GLU A 374 8.55 -4.80 14.80
C GLU A 374 8.17 -3.78 15.86
N ILE A 375 8.72 -2.57 15.73
CA ILE A 375 8.44 -1.45 16.63
C ILE A 375 6.94 -1.14 16.60
N ALA A 376 6.35 -1.05 15.42
CA ALA A 376 4.94 -0.74 15.25
C ALA A 376 4.04 -1.81 15.91
N ARG A 377 4.35 -3.10 15.70
CA ARG A 377 3.63 -4.22 16.32
C ARG A 377 3.72 -4.19 17.84
N MET A 378 4.92 -4.07 18.40
CA MET A 378 5.10 -4.05 19.85
C MET A 378 4.37 -2.88 20.48
N GLN A 379 4.57 -1.67 19.95
CA GLN A 379 3.98 -0.45 20.46
C GLN A 379 2.45 -0.45 20.33
N THR A 380 1.90 -1.08 19.29
CA THR A 380 0.45 -1.25 19.15
C THR A 380 -0.13 -2.09 20.29
N TYR A 381 0.44 -3.27 20.58
CA TYR A 381 -0.06 -4.10 21.68
C TYR A 381 0.06 -3.40 23.04
N ILE A 382 1.18 -2.70 23.29
CA ILE A 382 1.38 -1.90 24.50
C ILE A 382 0.32 -0.82 24.60
N GLY A 383 0.10 -0.04 23.54
CA GLY A 383 -0.88 1.03 23.48
C GLY A 383 -2.31 0.56 23.73
N LEU A 384 -2.73 -0.53 23.06
CA LEU A 384 -4.05 -1.13 23.23
C LEU A 384 -4.29 -1.63 24.67
N SER A 385 -3.28 -2.26 25.27
CA SER A 385 -3.34 -2.72 26.66
C SER A 385 -3.50 -1.54 27.64
N GLN A 386 -2.71 -0.47 27.47
CA GLN A 386 -2.82 0.72 28.32
C GLN A 386 -4.17 1.43 28.14
N TYR A 387 -4.69 1.50 26.92
CA TYR A 387 -6.00 2.07 26.65
C TYR A 387 -7.11 1.30 27.40
N ARG A 388 -7.09 -0.04 27.35
CA ARG A 388 -8.06 -0.89 28.06
C ARG A 388 -8.01 -0.72 29.59
N ARG A 389 -6.84 -0.36 30.13
CA ARG A 389 -6.65 -0.03 31.55
C ARG A 389 -7.07 1.41 31.90
N GLY A 390 -7.50 2.20 30.91
CA GLY A 390 -7.87 3.60 31.09
C GLY A 390 -6.68 4.56 31.18
N ASN A 391 -5.45 4.11 30.95
CA ASN A 391 -4.25 4.95 31.00
C ASN A 391 -3.98 5.62 29.64
N LEU A 392 -4.76 6.65 29.33
CA LEU A 392 -4.74 7.31 28.02
C LEU A 392 -3.39 7.95 27.68
N ASP A 393 -2.64 8.46 28.67
CA ASP A 393 -1.33 9.07 28.42
C ASP A 393 -0.27 8.04 28.07
N ALA A 394 -0.26 6.88 28.73
CA ALA A 394 0.64 5.79 28.36
C ALA A 394 0.25 5.17 27.02
N ALA A 395 -1.05 5.00 26.77
CA ALA A 395 -1.57 4.51 25.50
C ALA A 395 -1.16 5.43 24.35
N ARG A 396 -1.31 6.75 24.53
CA ARG A 396 -0.84 7.76 23.59
C ARG A 396 0.64 7.62 23.29
N ARG A 397 1.52 7.61 24.30
CA ARG A 397 2.97 7.54 24.08
C ARG A 397 3.38 6.33 23.24
N ALA A 398 2.74 5.19 23.45
CA ALA A 398 2.99 3.99 22.66
C ALA A 398 2.45 4.14 21.22
N LEU A 399 1.20 4.59 21.05
CA LEU A 399 0.59 4.72 19.72
C LEU A 399 1.20 5.84 18.86
N ASP A 400 1.71 6.93 19.49
CA ASP A 400 2.46 8.00 18.83
C ASP A 400 3.79 7.47 18.24
N LEU A 401 4.32 6.35 18.75
CA LEU A 401 5.45 5.62 18.17
C LEU A 401 4.99 4.57 17.14
N ALA A 402 3.84 3.93 17.36
CA ALA A 402 3.34 2.86 16.51
C ALA A 402 2.86 3.34 15.13
N VAL A 403 2.03 4.39 15.08
CA VAL A 403 1.42 4.89 13.84
C VAL A 403 2.47 5.28 12.78
N PRO A 404 3.49 6.13 13.07
CA PRO A 404 4.50 6.48 12.08
C PRO A 404 5.41 5.29 11.69
N ALA A 405 5.60 4.33 12.59
CA ALA A 405 6.33 3.10 12.28
C ALA A 405 5.55 2.18 11.32
N TRP A 406 4.22 2.12 11.44
CA TRP A 406 3.36 1.41 10.49
C TRP A 406 3.34 2.06 9.11
N GLU A 407 3.32 3.39 9.02
CA GLU A 407 3.53 4.10 7.74
C GLU A 407 4.89 3.73 7.11
N SER A 408 5.83 3.34 7.98
CA SER A 408 7.16 2.95 7.60
C SER A 408 7.33 1.45 7.25
N ALA A 409 6.28 0.63 7.41
CA ALA A 409 6.30 -0.82 7.33
C ALA A 409 5.40 -1.42 6.22
N LEU A 410 5.55 -2.72 5.93
CA LEU A 410 4.49 -3.49 5.26
C LEU A 410 3.38 -3.75 6.27
N VAL A 411 2.24 -3.09 6.06
CA VAL A 411 1.14 -2.96 7.01
C VAL A 411 0.51 -4.30 7.38
N ASP A 412 0.51 -4.63 8.69
CA ASP A 412 -0.45 -5.57 9.25
C ASP A 412 -1.79 -4.84 9.37
N GLU A 413 -2.72 -5.17 8.46
CA GLU A 413 -3.97 -4.43 8.31
C GLU A 413 -4.75 -4.30 9.62
N LEU A 414 -4.78 -5.36 10.43
CA LEU A 414 -5.55 -5.38 11.66
C LEU A 414 -4.90 -4.51 12.74
N LEU A 415 -3.59 -4.63 12.92
CA LEU A 415 -2.87 -3.89 13.96
C LEU A 415 -2.75 -2.41 13.60
N TYR A 416 -2.47 -2.06 12.35
CA TYR A 416 -2.39 -0.67 11.95
C TYR A 416 -3.75 0.03 12.04
N ARG A 417 -4.81 -0.63 11.58
CA ARG A 417 -6.18 -0.18 11.81
C ARG A 417 -6.44 0.11 13.29
N SER A 418 -6.08 -0.84 14.15
CA SER A 418 -6.24 -0.68 15.60
C SER A 418 -5.39 0.48 16.14
N ALA A 419 -4.15 0.65 15.68
CA ALA A 419 -3.31 1.76 16.10
C ALA A 419 -3.93 3.12 15.77
N LEU A 420 -4.39 3.31 14.53
CA LEU A 420 -5.08 4.53 14.09
C LEU A 420 -6.38 4.77 14.85
N ASP A 421 -7.21 3.73 14.99
CA ASP A 421 -8.52 3.80 15.62
C ASP A 421 -8.41 4.29 17.07
N TYR A 422 -7.51 3.67 17.84
CA TYR A 422 -7.34 4.00 19.26
C TYR A 422 -6.55 5.30 19.44
N ALA A 423 -5.59 5.63 18.56
CA ALA A 423 -4.90 6.92 18.59
C ALA A 423 -5.87 8.09 18.36
N ALA A 424 -6.76 7.96 17.38
CA ALA A 424 -7.78 8.97 17.08
C ALA A 424 -8.77 9.15 18.26
N ASP A 425 -9.17 8.04 18.90
CA ASP A 425 -10.03 8.08 20.08
C ASP A 425 -9.38 8.76 21.28
N ILE A 426 -8.11 8.42 21.55
CA ILE A 426 -7.34 9.06 22.64
C ILE A 426 -7.19 10.56 22.38
N ALA A 427 -6.84 10.95 21.15
CA ALA A 427 -6.71 12.36 20.78
C ALA A 427 -8.01 13.13 21.04
N TYR A 428 -9.15 12.57 20.61
CA TYR A 428 -10.46 13.16 20.85
C TYR A 428 -10.78 13.30 22.36
N ARG A 429 -10.59 12.22 23.14
CA ARG A 429 -10.89 12.22 24.58
C ARG A 429 -10.01 13.17 25.38
N GLN A 430 -8.83 13.52 24.85
CA GLN A 430 -7.92 14.51 25.41
C GLN A 430 -8.17 15.93 24.87
N GLY A 431 -9.21 16.15 24.04
CA GLY A 431 -9.54 17.45 23.46
C GLY A 431 -8.66 17.87 22.28
N ARG A 432 -7.82 16.98 21.74
CA ARG A 432 -6.96 17.22 20.57
C ARG A 432 -7.71 16.94 19.27
N ASN A 433 -8.77 17.72 19.03
CA ASN A 433 -9.73 17.46 17.96
C ASN A 433 -9.10 17.47 16.56
N ASP A 434 -8.23 18.44 16.26
CA ASP A 434 -7.60 18.54 14.93
C ASP A 434 -6.77 17.30 14.60
N GLU A 435 -6.02 16.80 15.58
CA GLU A 435 -5.23 15.58 15.45
C GLU A 435 -6.12 14.34 15.28
N ALA A 436 -7.22 14.25 16.05
CA ALA A 436 -8.19 13.18 15.88
C ALA A 436 -8.81 13.17 14.47
N VAL A 437 -9.07 14.34 13.87
CA VAL A 437 -9.56 14.44 12.49
C VAL A 437 -8.51 13.95 11.50
N VAL A 438 -7.24 14.35 11.67
CA VAL A 438 -6.14 13.88 10.81
C VAL A 438 -6.00 12.36 10.87
N LEU A 439 -6.02 11.77 12.06
CA LEU A 439 -5.92 10.32 12.24
C LEU A 439 -7.13 9.57 11.66
N ASN A 440 -8.35 10.09 11.83
CA ASN A 440 -9.55 9.50 11.22
C ASN A 440 -9.55 9.61 9.69
N ARG A 441 -9.03 10.72 9.14
CA ARG A 441 -8.85 10.88 7.69
C ARG A 441 -7.87 9.83 7.17
N GLN A 442 -6.71 9.72 7.80
CA GLN A 442 -5.69 8.72 7.48
C GLN A 442 -6.28 7.30 7.51
N PHE A 443 -7.10 7.00 8.52
CA PHE A 443 -7.80 5.73 8.61
C PHE A 443 -8.75 5.47 7.43
N ILE A 444 -9.65 6.40 7.12
CA ILE A 444 -10.61 6.27 6.01
C ILE A 444 -9.90 6.14 4.66
N GLU A 445 -8.85 6.93 4.44
CA GLU A 445 -8.08 6.90 3.20
C GLU A 445 -7.29 5.62 3.02
N TRP A 446 -6.76 5.05 4.10
CA TRP A 446 -6.01 3.80 4.06
C TRP A 446 -6.90 2.59 3.77
N GLN A 447 -8.17 2.59 4.19
CA GLN A 447 -9.08 1.45 4.03
C GLN A 447 -9.49 1.14 2.57
N GLU A 448 -8.96 1.87 1.56
CA GLU A 448 -9.20 1.74 0.11
C GLU A 448 -10.31 0.73 -0.26
N SER A 449 -11.57 1.14 -0.06
CA SER A 449 -12.75 0.30 -0.26
C SER A 449 -13.61 0.88 -1.38
N ASP A 450 -14.37 0.04 -2.08
CA ASP A 450 -15.44 0.45 -3.01
C ASP A 450 -16.46 1.42 -2.34
N ALA A 451 -16.52 1.42 -1.00
CA ALA A 451 -17.24 2.39 -0.19
C ALA A 451 -16.79 3.85 -0.41
N THR A 452 -15.56 4.07 -0.90
CA THR A 452 -14.98 5.40 -1.16
C THR A 452 -15.38 5.99 -2.51
N LEU A 453 -16.04 5.24 -3.39
CA LEU A 453 -16.43 5.73 -4.72
C LEU A 453 -17.38 6.93 -4.64
N GLY A 454 -16.88 8.11 -5.04
CA GLY A 454 -17.61 9.37 -4.96
C GLY A 454 -17.63 10.04 -3.58
N TRP A 455 -16.91 9.46 -2.61
CA TRP A 455 -16.75 9.97 -1.26
C TRP A 455 -15.32 10.48 -1.05
N SER A 456 -15.15 11.45 -0.15
CA SER A 456 -13.84 11.99 0.23
C SER A 456 -13.90 12.58 1.64
N VAL A 457 -12.76 12.83 2.27
CA VAL A 457 -12.68 13.63 3.51
C VAL A 457 -12.03 14.97 3.15
N PRO A 458 -12.80 16.03 2.84
CA PRO A 458 -12.23 17.33 2.49
C PRO A 458 -11.33 17.87 3.60
N LYS A 459 -10.27 18.61 3.23
CA LYS A 459 -9.27 19.12 4.18
C LYS A 459 -9.88 19.91 5.33
N ASP A 460 -10.89 20.72 5.01
CA ASP A 460 -11.52 21.68 5.92
C ASP A 460 -12.85 21.16 6.53
N GLU A 461 -13.17 19.87 6.34
CA GLU A 461 -14.37 19.26 6.87
C GLU A 461 -14.05 18.07 7.78
N ASN A 462 -14.73 18.00 8.93
CA ASN A 462 -14.73 16.83 9.81
C ASN A 462 -15.84 15.83 9.41
N ALA A 463 -15.90 15.51 8.13
CA ALA A 463 -16.91 14.62 7.57
C ALA A 463 -16.38 13.85 6.36
N PHE A 464 -16.93 12.66 6.17
CA PHE A 464 -16.86 11.89 4.94
C PHE A 464 -18.02 12.32 4.03
N VAL A 465 -17.68 12.89 2.88
CA VAL A 465 -18.59 13.69 2.06
C VAL A 465 -18.76 13.05 0.68
N ASN A 466 -20.02 12.85 0.29
CA ASN A 466 -20.41 12.60 -1.08
C ASN A 466 -21.07 13.83 -1.67
N ARG A 467 -20.32 14.60 -2.46
CA ARG A 467 -20.81 15.85 -3.06
C ARG A 467 -21.91 15.62 -4.10
N ARG A 468 -21.92 14.47 -4.79
CA ARG A 468 -22.95 14.15 -5.78
C ARG A 468 -24.30 13.88 -5.13
N GLN A 469 -24.28 13.23 -3.97
CA GLN A 469 -25.49 12.90 -3.19
C GLN A 469 -25.85 13.98 -2.16
N GLY A 470 -24.96 14.93 -1.88
CA GLY A 470 -25.17 15.97 -0.87
C GLY A 470 -25.23 15.40 0.55
N THR A 471 -24.49 14.31 0.80
CA THR A 471 -24.47 13.58 2.06
C THR A 471 -23.15 13.84 2.80
N HIS A 472 -23.24 14.19 4.08
CA HIS A 472 -22.09 14.43 4.95
C HIS A 472 -22.22 13.54 6.18
N LEU A 473 -21.31 12.57 6.30
CA LEU A 473 -21.22 11.70 7.46
C LEU A 473 -20.09 12.21 8.37
N PRO A 474 -20.39 12.75 9.56
CA PRO A 474 -19.34 13.13 10.51
C PRO A 474 -18.34 12.00 10.74
N LEU A 475 -17.04 12.30 10.79
CA LEU A 475 -16.06 11.25 11.09
C LEU A 475 -16.24 10.70 12.51
N ARG A 476 -16.87 11.50 13.38
CA ARG A 476 -17.15 11.15 14.76
C ARG A 476 -18.39 11.87 15.28
N VAL A 477 -19.13 11.20 16.15
CA VAL A 477 -20.22 11.77 16.96
C VAL A 477 -20.11 11.24 18.38
N GLY A 478 -19.81 12.11 19.34
CA GLY A 478 -19.58 11.70 20.73
C GLY A 478 -18.45 10.66 20.81
N ASP A 479 -18.74 9.51 21.43
CA ASP A 479 -17.80 8.39 21.54
C ASP A 479 -17.80 7.44 20.32
N TYR A 480 -18.63 7.72 19.32
CA TYR A 480 -18.77 6.89 18.13
C TYR A 480 -17.97 7.44 16.96
N ARG A 481 -17.13 6.61 16.34
CA ARG A 481 -16.37 6.96 15.13
C ARG A 481 -16.93 6.27 13.89
N LEU A 482 -16.80 6.93 12.74
CA LEU A 482 -17.20 6.37 11.45
C LEU A 482 -16.23 5.26 11.02
N ARG A 483 -16.78 4.18 10.51
CA ARG A 483 -16.06 3.07 9.87
C ARG A 483 -16.72 2.72 8.55
N LEU A 484 -15.89 2.46 7.53
CA LEU A 484 -16.35 2.02 6.22
C LEU A 484 -16.66 0.52 6.21
N ASP A 485 -17.59 0.13 5.35
CA ASP A 485 -17.89 -1.28 5.07
C ASP A 485 -17.94 -1.50 3.56
N THR A 486 -19.10 -1.26 2.96
CA THR A 486 -19.35 -1.47 1.53
C THR A 486 -20.07 -0.26 0.94
N HIS A 487 -20.29 -0.23 -0.38
CA HIS A 487 -20.89 0.93 -1.04
C HIS A 487 -22.23 1.37 -0.40
N GLY A 488 -22.27 2.60 0.12
CA GLY A 488 -23.44 3.17 0.79
C GLY A 488 -23.75 2.59 2.18
N ARG A 489 -22.88 1.75 2.74
CA ARG A 489 -23.03 1.13 4.07
C ARG A 489 -21.83 1.47 4.95
N PHE A 490 -22.15 1.96 6.15
CA PHE A 490 -21.18 2.46 7.12
C PHE A 490 -21.56 2.01 8.53
N TYR A 491 -20.64 2.18 9.46
CA TYR A 491 -20.87 1.93 10.88
C TYR A 491 -20.33 3.07 11.73
N TYR A 492 -20.97 3.30 12.86
CA TYR A 492 -20.48 4.13 13.94
C TYR A 492 -20.13 3.20 15.10
N ASP A 493 -18.85 3.08 15.41
CA ASP A 493 -18.33 2.16 16.42
C ASP A 493 -17.87 2.94 17.67
N ASN A 494 -18.25 2.47 18.85
CA ASN A 494 -17.75 2.96 20.13
C ASN A 494 -16.69 1.98 20.67
N LEU A 495 -15.43 2.42 20.69
CA LEU A 495 -14.29 1.57 21.08
C LEU A 495 -14.25 1.23 22.56
N GLN A 496 -14.96 1.96 23.43
CA GLN A 496 -14.94 1.74 24.87
C GLN A 496 -15.84 0.58 25.30
N ASN A 497 -17.01 0.46 24.66
CA ASN A 497 -18.04 -0.48 25.05
C ASN A 497 -18.44 -1.46 23.94
N GLY A 498 -17.83 -1.34 22.75
CA GLY A 498 -18.08 -2.20 21.61
C GLY A 498 -19.42 -1.98 20.91
N ALA A 499 -20.17 -0.96 21.31
CA ALA A 499 -21.45 -0.64 20.68
C ALA A 499 -21.24 -0.22 19.22
N GLN A 500 -22.12 -0.69 18.35
CA GLN A 500 -22.07 -0.42 16.91
C GLN A 500 -23.44 0.05 16.42
N LEU A 501 -23.45 1.12 15.64
CA LEU A 501 -24.63 1.64 14.96
C LEU A 501 -24.42 1.54 13.44
N GLY A 502 -25.32 0.87 12.73
CA GLY A 502 -25.21 0.72 11.27
C GLY A 502 -25.87 1.89 10.54
N VAL A 503 -25.19 2.49 9.57
CA VAL A 503 -25.74 3.54 8.69
C VAL A 503 -25.78 3.03 7.26
N THR A 504 -26.90 3.25 6.59
CA THR A 504 -27.04 3.03 5.15
C THR A 504 -27.53 4.32 4.52
N VAL A 505 -26.95 4.72 3.39
CA VAL A 505 -27.33 5.93 2.67
C VAL A 505 -27.58 5.63 1.20
N GLY A 506 -28.45 6.41 0.58
CA GLY A 506 -28.70 6.35 -0.86
C GLY A 506 -29.52 5.15 -1.34
N LEU A 507 -30.36 4.56 -0.47
CA LEU A 507 -31.32 3.54 -0.87
C LEU A 507 -32.44 4.18 -1.71
N PRO A 508 -33.02 3.47 -2.69
CA PRO A 508 -34.25 3.93 -3.32
C PRO A 508 -35.39 3.98 -2.29
N GLN A 509 -36.23 5.01 -2.38
CA GLN A 509 -37.43 5.07 -1.55
C GLN A 509 -38.40 3.93 -1.91
N SER A 510 -38.96 3.30 -0.88
CA SER A 510 -39.95 2.23 -0.99
C SER A 510 -41.14 2.52 -0.09
N SER A 511 -42.25 1.82 -0.35
CA SER A 511 -43.44 1.92 0.51
C SER A 511 -43.15 1.45 1.93
N ASP A 512 -43.92 1.94 2.92
CA ASP A 512 -43.78 1.53 4.32
C ASP A 512 -43.90 0.01 4.51
N GLN A 513 -44.75 -0.65 3.71
CA GLN A 513 -44.95 -2.10 3.77
C GLN A 513 -43.72 -2.87 3.28
N GLU A 514 -43.15 -2.45 2.15
CA GLU A 514 -41.90 -3.04 1.62
C GLU A 514 -40.71 -2.78 2.55
N LEU A 515 -40.64 -1.58 3.13
CA LEU A 515 -39.61 -1.23 4.10
C LEU A 515 -39.73 -2.09 5.35
N GLU A 516 -40.92 -2.27 5.91
CA GLU A 516 -41.12 -3.11 7.09
C GLU A 516 -40.71 -4.57 6.82
N LEU A 517 -41.12 -5.14 5.67
CA LEU A 517 -40.70 -6.48 5.26
C LEU A 517 -39.18 -6.59 5.13
N THR A 518 -38.54 -5.58 4.55
CA THR A 518 -37.08 -5.52 4.40
C THR A 518 -36.37 -5.46 5.75
N LEU A 519 -36.85 -4.63 6.68
CA LEU A 519 -36.26 -4.50 8.02
C LEU A 519 -36.46 -5.78 8.83
N ARG A 520 -37.65 -6.41 8.78
CA ARG A 520 -37.91 -7.69 9.44
C ARG A 520 -37.03 -8.81 8.87
N SER A 521 -36.85 -8.86 7.55
CA SER A 521 -35.95 -9.82 6.90
C SER A 521 -34.49 -9.58 7.27
N PHE A 522 -34.06 -8.33 7.39
CA PHE A 522 -32.71 -7.99 7.88
C PHE A 522 -32.51 -8.46 9.33
N LEU A 523 -33.47 -8.20 10.22
CA LEU A 523 -33.43 -8.66 11.61
C LEU A 523 -33.29 -10.18 11.70
N SER A 524 -34.09 -10.94 10.95
CA SER A 524 -34.05 -12.40 10.98
C SER A 524 -32.82 -12.98 10.29
N ASN A 525 -32.55 -12.56 9.06
CA ASN A 525 -31.58 -13.24 8.19
C ASN A 525 -30.15 -12.77 8.42
N THR A 526 -29.96 -11.53 8.89
CA THR A 526 -28.63 -10.96 9.10
C THR A 526 -28.26 -10.92 10.58
N LEU A 527 -29.19 -10.59 11.46
CA LEU A 527 -28.90 -10.41 12.88
C LEU A 527 -29.33 -11.61 13.76
N GLY A 528 -30.03 -12.60 13.21
CA GLY A 528 -30.51 -13.74 14.00
C GLY A 528 -31.60 -13.38 15.01
N LEU A 529 -32.31 -12.27 14.78
CA LEU A 529 -33.31 -11.71 15.69
C LEU A 529 -34.74 -11.92 15.19
N GLN A 530 -35.62 -12.37 16.09
CA GLN A 530 -37.05 -12.40 15.85
C GLN A 530 -37.65 -11.02 16.12
N ALA A 531 -38.25 -10.41 15.09
CA ALA A 531 -38.90 -9.11 15.19
C ALA A 531 -40.35 -9.24 15.68
N GLY A 532 -40.65 -8.62 16.82
CA GLY A 532 -41.98 -8.53 17.42
C GLY A 532 -42.76 -7.29 16.99
N ASN A 533 -43.37 -6.62 17.97
CA ASN A 533 -44.18 -5.41 17.76
C ASN A 533 -43.33 -4.24 17.25
N ILE A 534 -43.94 -3.36 16.47
CA ILE A 534 -43.32 -2.14 15.93
C ILE A 534 -43.97 -0.89 16.54
N HIS A 535 -43.13 0.02 17.03
CA HIS A 535 -43.53 1.35 17.48
C HIS A 535 -43.02 2.40 16.49
N LYS A 536 -43.91 3.20 15.91
CA LYS A 536 -43.57 4.25 14.94
C LYS A 536 -43.76 5.63 15.56
N SER A 537 -42.77 6.50 15.40
CA SER A 537 -42.76 7.88 15.88
C SER A 537 -42.13 8.82 14.86
N GLY A 538 -42.39 10.13 14.98
CA GLY A 538 -41.79 11.15 14.11
C GLY A 538 -40.32 11.44 14.48
N PHE A 539 -39.50 11.76 13.48
CA PHE A 539 -38.13 12.22 13.67
C PHE A 539 -37.89 13.48 12.83
N SER A 540 -37.20 14.48 13.41
CA SER A 540 -36.90 15.74 12.73
C SER A 540 -35.42 15.78 12.33
N PRO A 541 -35.05 15.35 11.11
CA PRO A 541 -33.67 15.30 10.66
C PRO A 541 -33.09 16.70 10.41
N ARG A 542 -31.80 16.86 10.68
CA ARG A 542 -31.04 18.06 10.34
C ARG A 542 -30.63 18.02 8.87
N SER A 543 -30.97 19.06 8.11
CA SER A 543 -30.51 19.22 6.71
C SER A 543 -29.00 19.43 6.65
N ALA A 544 -28.33 18.76 5.71
CA ALA A 544 -26.89 18.95 5.47
C ALA A 544 -26.52 20.34 4.93
N THR A 545 -27.41 21.01 4.20
CA THR A 545 -27.13 22.32 3.59
C THR A 545 -28.25 23.32 3.95
N PRO A 546 -27.91 24.54 4.44
CA PRO A 546 -28.90 25.58 4.67
C PRO A 546 -29.62 25.96 3.36
N GLY A 547 -30.95 25.84 3.32
CA GLY A 547 -31.78 26.22 2.16
C GLY A 547 -32.24 25.06 1.27
N ASP A 548 -31.74 23.84 1.47
CA ASP A 548 -32.23 22.66 0.76
C ASP A 548 -33.61 22.19 1.29
N ALA A 549 -34.37 21.47 0.44
CA ALA A 549 -35.64 20.86 0.84
C ALA A 549 -35.46 20.03 2.11
N LYS A 550 -36.32 20.27 3.11
CA LYS A 550 -36.21 19.61 4.42
C LYS A 550 -36.41 18.10 4.27
N PRO A 551 -35.46 17.27 4.77
CA PRO A 551 -35.66 15.84 4.80
C PRO A 551 -36.84 15.47 5.70
N THR A 552 -37.54 14.39 5.37
CA THR A 552 -38.63 13.83 6.19
C THR A 552 -38.11 12.63 6.96
N GLY A 553 -38.35 12.59 8.28
CA GLY A 553 -37.80 11.56 9.16
C GLY A 553 -38.84 10.79 9.95
N HIS A 554 -38.58 9.50 10.12
CA HIS A 554 -39.37 8.58 10.94
C HIS A 554 -38.45 7.78 11.85
N LYS A 555 -38.91 7.44 13.05
CA LYS A 555 -38.24 6.50 13.95
C LYS A 555 -39.12 5.29 14.18
N TRP A 556 -38.62 4.11 13.81
CA TRP A 556 -39.30 2.84 13.99
C TRP A 556 -38.51 1.99 14.99
N GLU A 557 -39.18 1.45 15.99
CA GLU A 557 -38.56 0.59 17.01
C GLU A 557 -39.26 -0.77 17.02
N PHE A 558 -38.49 -1.83 16.81
CA PHE A 558 -38.97 -3.20 16.90
C PHE A 558 -38.58 -3.78 18.26
N ASP A 559 -39.53 -4.41 18.95
CA ASP A 559 -39.20 -5.33 20.03
C ASP A 559 -38.54 -6.57 19.42
N VAL A 560 -37.43 -7.05 19.98
CA VAL A 560 -36.68 -8.19 19.41
C VAL A 560 -36.29 -9.20 20.46
N THR A 561 -36.21 -10.46 20.04
CA THR A 561 -35.67 -11.58 20.83
C THR A 561 -34.74 -12.43 19.97
N ALA A 562 -33.83 -13.20 20.58
CA ALA A 562 -33.01 -14.16 19.83
C ALA A 562 -33.88 -15.23 19.16
N LEU A 563 -33.46 -15.72 17.98
CA LEU A 563 -34.14 -16.83 17.31
C LEU A 563 -33.99 -18.15 18.09
N PRO A 564 -35.01 -19.04 18.06
CA PRO A 564 -34.93 -20.34 18.72
C PRO A 564 -33.78 -21.19 18.15
N GLY A 565 -32.86 -21.64 19.02
CA GLY A 565 -31.73 -22.51 18.64
C GLY A 565 -30.39 -21.80 18.53
N GLU A 566 -30.35 -20.47 18.52
CA GLU A 566 -29.13 -19.72 18.82
C GLU A 566 -29.00 -19.62 20.35
N THR A 567 -28.25 -20.54 20.96
CA THR A 567 -27.89 -20.43 22.38
C THR A 567 -27.03 -19.20 22.60
N ASP A 568 -27.11 -18.69 23.84
CA ASP A 568 -26.43 -17.56 24.48
C ASP A 568 -24.88 -17.64 24.47
N ALA A 569 -24.29 -18.01 23.32
CA ALA A 569 -22.88 -17.90 23.08
C ALA A 569 -22.61 -16.41 22.93
N THR A 570 -22.13 -15.79 24.00
CA THR A 570 -21.50 -14.47 24.01
C THR A 570 -20.47 -14.38 22.89
N LYS A 571 -20.91 -14.01 21.69
CA LYS A 571 -20.04 -13.70 20.58
C LYS A 571 -19.26 -12.48 21.03
N VAL A 572 -18.02 -12.71 21.41
CA VAL A 572 -17.08 -11.64 21.68
C VAL A 572 -16.79 -11.02 20.33
N ASN A 573 -17.10 -9.73 20.17
CA ASN A 573 -16.76 -9.02 18.97
C ASN A 573 -15.23 -9.11 18.78
N PRO A 574 -14.73 -9.75 17.71
CA PRO A 574 -13.31 -10.05 17.56
C PRO A 574 -12.45 -8.79 17.45
N PHE A 575 -13.05 -7.64 17.13
CA PHE A 575 -12.37 -6.36 17.00
C PHE A 575 -12.29 -5.58 18.32
N THR A 576 -13.25 -5.76 19.22
CA THR A 576 -13.31 -5.00 20.49
C THR A 576 -13.00 -5.86 21.72
N GLY A 577 -13.14 -7.19 21.62
CA GLY A 577 -12.98 -8.10 22.74
C GLY A 577 -14.16 -8.05 23.73
N ILE A 578 -15.27 -7.39 23.37
CA ILE A 578 -16.43 -7.18 24.24
C ILE A 578 -17.56 -8.14 23.83
N PRO A 579 -18.24 -8.81 24.77
CA PRO A 579 -19.38 -9.67 24.47
C PRO A 579 -20.56 -8.89 23.88
N ASP A 580 -21.07 -9.35 22.74
CA ASP A 580 -22.32 -8.85 22.17
C ASP A 580 -23.50 -9.31 23.05
N LYS A 581 -24.22 -8.35 23.63
CA LYS A 581 -25.48 -8.61 24.32
C LYS A 581 -26.62 -8.62 23.31
N ILE A 582 -27.51 -9.62 23.41
CA ILE A 582 -28.74 -9.66 22.62
C ILE A 582 -29.55 -8.38 22.95
N PRO A 583 -29.89 -7.55 21.94
CA PRO A 583 -30.70 -6.36 22.17
C PRO A 583 -32.14 -6.74 22.53
N THR A 584 -32.81 -5.89 23.30
CA THR A 584 -34.25 -6.02 23.57
C THR A 584 -35.10 -5.21 22.59
N LYS A 585 -34.50 -4.19 21.95
CA LYS A 585 -35.11 -3.44 20.85
C LYS A 585 -34.12 -3.14 19.74
N MET A 586 -34.64 -2.97 18.53
CA MET A 586 -33.90 -2.44 17.39
C MET A 586 -34.55 -1.15 16.89
N ALA A 587 -33.82 -0.05 16.98
CA ALA A 587 -34.28 1.27 16.56
C ALA A 587 -33.75 1.62 15.17
N PHE A 588 -34.61 2.20 14.34
CA PHE A 588 -34.33 2.62 12.98
C PHE A 588 -34.75 4.07 12.80
N TRP A 589 -33.81 4.95 12.47
CA TRP A 589 -34.12 6.32 12.02
C TRP A 589 -34.04 6.32 10.51
N ILE A 590 -35.19 6.51 9.87
CA ILE A 590 -35.40 6.46 8.43
C ILE A 590 -35.59 7.89 7.96
N VAL A 591 -34.76 8.33 7.02
CA VAL A 591 -34.78 9.70 6.50
C VAL A 591 -34.84 9.68 4.98
N ASP A 592 -35.83 10.38 4.45
CA ASP A 592 -36.13 10.45 3.02
C ASP A 592 -35.79 11.86 2.47
N ARG A 593 -35.04 11.90 1.37
CA ARG A 593 -34.61 13.13 0.68
C ARG A 593 -34.38 12.86 -0.81
N LYS A 594 -34.97 13.68 -1.69
CA LYS A 594 -34.76 13.65 -3.17
C LYS A 594 -34.82 12.21 -3.74
N GLU A 595 -35.90 11.47 -3.44
CA GLU A 595 -36.14 10.06 -3.85
C GLU A 595 -35.18 9.01 -3.27
N GLN A 596 -34.26 9.43 -2.39
CA GLN A 596 -33.31 8.56 -1.71
C GLN A 596 -33.71 8.41 -0.24
N ARG A 597 -33.30 7.30 0.36
CA ARG A 597 -33.55 6.92 1.76
C ARG A 597 -32.22 6.59 2.44
N SER A 598 -32.07 7.11 3.65
CA SER A 598 -30.98 6.80 4.56
C SER A 598 -31.53 6.21 5.85
N ILE A 599 -30.84 5.23 6.42
CA ILE A 599 -31.29 4.48 7.60
C ILE A 599 -30.14 4.34 8.59
N LEU A 600 -30.29 4.92 9.79
CA LEU A 600 -29.47 4.59 10.96
C LEU A 600 -30.14 3.46 11.76
N ARG A 601 -29.35 2.47 12.17
CA ARG A 601 -29.77 1.23 12.80
C ARG A 601 -29.04 1.11 14.14
N ALA A 602 -29.77 1.00 15.24
CA ALA A 602 -29.18 0.89 16.57
C ALA A 602 -29.77 -0.29 17.36
N PRO A 603 -28.93 -1.21 17.86
CA PRO A 603 -29.33 -2.15 18.90
C PRO A 603 -29.49 -1.40 20.23
N VAL A 604 -30.63 -1.61 20.87
CA VAL A 604 -30.95 -1.03 22.18
C VAL A 604 -31.00 -2.16 23.20
N THR A 605 -30.22 -1.96 24.27
CA THR A 605 -30.09 -2.86 25.42
C THR A 605 -30.73 -2.23 26.65
N ASP A 606 -31.03 -3.04 27.67
CA ASP A 606 -31.85 -2.67 28.83
C ASP A 606 -31.30 -1.52 29.70
N SER A 607 -30.07 -1.08 29.48
CA SER A 607 -29.45 0.00 30.27
C SER A 607 -29.95 1.42 29.92
N GLY A 608 -30.77 1.60 28.88
CA GLY A 608 -31.31 2.90 28.44
C GLY A 608 -30.28 3.89 27.87
N ARG A 609 -29.00 3.71 28.20
CA ARG A 609 -27.85 4.47 27.73
C ARG A 609 -27.64 4.32 26.22
N SER A 610 -27.74 3.09 25.70
CA SER A 610 -27.61 2.81 24.25
C SER A 610 -28.63 3.56 23.41
N ARG A 611 -29.86 3.71 23.90
CA ARG A 611 -30.91 4.48 23.21
C ARG A 611 -30.57 5.97 23.14
N THR A 612 -30.12 6.55 24.26
CA THR A 612 -29.76 7.97 24.34
C THR A 612 -28.58 8.30 23.43
N GLU A 613 -27.55 7.46 23.44
CA GLU A 613 -26.39 7.59 22.56
C GLU A 613 -26.79 7.48 21.08
N ALA A 614 -27.63 6.52 20.71
CA ALA A 614 -28.12 6.39 19.34
C ALA A 614 -28.98 7.59 18.88
N ASP A 615 -29.83 8.13 19.75
CA ASP A 615 -30.60 9.36 19.47
C ASP A 615 -29.66 10.57 19.25
N GLN A 616 -28.58 10.70 20.01
CA GLN A 616 -27.56 11.75 19.80
C GLN A 616 -26.88 11.60 18.44
N VAL A 617 -26.50 10.37 18.04
CA VAL A 617 -25.93 10.10 16.73
C VAL A 617 -26.91 10.47 15.62
N ALA A 618 -28.17 10.02 15.72
CA ALA A 618 -29.22 10.34 14.75
C ALA A 618 -29.40 11.85 14.54
N GLN A 619 -29.36 12.63 15.62
CA GLN A 619 -29.52 14.09 15.59
C GLN A 619 -28.29 14.82 15.04
N ALA A 620 -27.09 14.29 15.26
CA ALA A 620 -25.85 14.88 14.76
C ALA A 620 -25.59 14.60 13.27
N LEU A 621 -26.14 13.49 12.75
CA LEU A 621 -26.07 13.18 11.33
C LEU A 621 -26.74 14.27 10.51
N SER A 622 -26.03 14.68 9.45
CA SER A 622 -26.50 15.65 8.47
C SER A 622 -27.13 14.87 7.32
N TRP A 623 -28.45 14.87 7.25
CA TRP A 623 -29.24 14.04 6.33
C TRP A 623 -29.50 14.73 4.99
#